data_AF-A0A7W3QLM8-F1
#
_entry.id   AF-A0A7W3QLM8-F1
#
_cell.length_a   1.000
_cell.length_b   1.000
_cell.length_c   1.000
_cell.angle_alpha   90.00
_cell.angle_beta   90.00
_cell.angle_gamma   90.00
#
_symmetry.space_group_name_H-M   'P 1'
#
loop_
_entity.id
_entity.type
_entity.pdbx_description
1 polymer ?
#
loop_
_entity_poly.entity_id
_entity_poly.type
_entity_poly.pdbx_seq_one_letter_code
_entity_poly.pdbx_strand_id
1 'polypeptide(L)'
;MSSTSTDDAPLAGYQERRLAELTAAVVAGTERGARASAVRTPRRAGRARRRSVWAAAGVACATAAGVLAWPGGTQPAYAVTRDASGLVTVKVTEEILNSRNADALSRELRSLGVPAVVFSIPEGQVCPQPHARTVTLPPNVYDMPGGLYTLPRDLPRPDGGWQMTIDPGRFRPGQFMVWTLTTSGMFDQDRRRVGSATSTGTFLVTGRVVPCRYRPAPRKQPPPAAPKDGKGDGAVMLMDSGGYVAFANGR
;
A
#
# COMPACT_ATOMS: atom_id res chain seq x y z
N MET A 1 -18.61 -31.17 47.37
CA MET A 1 -17.81 -29.93 47.27
C MET A 1 -17.83 -29.53 45.80
N SER A 2 -18.69 -28.58 45.44
CA SER A 2 -18.79 -28.04 44.08
C SER A 2 -18.63 -26.53 44.17
N SER A 3 -17.56 -26.00 43.60
CA SER A 3 -17.29 -24.57 43.47
C SER A 3 -17.35 -24.22 41.99
N THR A 4 -18.42 -23.55 41.57
CA THR A 4 -18.52 -22.88 40.26
C THR A 4 -17.79 -21.55 40.34
N SER A 5 -16.78 -21.37 39.48
CA SER A 5 -16.02 -20.14 39.32
C SER A 5 -16.89 -19.06 38.66
N THR A 6 -17.08 -17.95 39.35
CA THR A 6 -17.78 -16.75 38.90
C THR A 6 -16.73 -15.73 38.48
N ASP A 7 -16.31 -15.66 37.21
CA ASP A 7 -15.42 -14.57 36.76
C ASP A 7 -15.41 -14.21 35.25
N ASP A 8 -16.30 -14.76 34.41
CA ASP A 8 -16.38 -14.37 32.98
C ASP A 8 -17.44 -13.30 32.65
N ALA A 9 -18.22 -12.84 33.64
CA ALA A 9 -19.32 -11.91 33.43
C ALA A 9 -18.96 -10.40 33.25
N PRO A 10 -17.78 -9.85 33.61
CA PRO A 10 -17.62 -8.39 33.61
C PRO A 10 -17.21 -7.75 32.27
N LEU A 11 -16.76 -8.51 31.26
CA LEU A 11 -16.28 -7.93 29.99
C LEU A 11 -17.38 -7.75 28.92
N ALA A 12 -18.38 -8.61 28.89
CA ALA A 12 -19.47 -8.54 27.91
C ALA A 12 -20.29 -7.24 28.06
N GLY A 13 -20.64 -6.87 29.30
CA GLY A 13 -21.42 -5.67 29.57
C GLY A 13 -20.67 -4.35 29.27
N TYR A 14 -19.35 -4.35 29.27
CA TYR A 14 -18.55 -3.15 28.97
C TYR A 14 -18.51 -2.85 27.47
N GLN A 15 -18.44 -3.91 26.64
CA GLN A 15 -18.48 -3.78 25.18
C GLN A 15 -19.86 -3.33 24.69
N GLU A 16 -20.92 -3.90 25.26
CA GLU A 16 -22.30 -3.49 24.96
C GLU A 16 -22.57 -2.03 25.32
N ARG A 17 -22.05 -1.57 26.47
CA ARG A 17 -22.19 -0.17 26.91
C ARG A 17 -21.45 0.81 25.98
N ARG A 18 -20.24 0.46 25.52
CA ARG A 18 -19.49 1.23 24.50
C ARG A 18 -20.23 1.30 23.16
N LEU A 19 -20.84 0.20 22.74
CA LEU A 19 -21.57 0.13 21.48
C LEU A 19 -22.86 0.96 21.50
N ALA A 20 -23.57 0.93 22.63
CA ALA A 20 -24.76 1.76 22.85
C ALA A 20 -24.41 3.26 22.84
N GLU A 21 -23.29 3.65 23.47
CA GLU A 21 -22.83 5.04 23.52
C GLU A 21 -22.41 5.57 22.14
N LEU A 22 -21.70 4.76 21.35
CA LEU A 22 -21.36 5.07 19.95
C LEU A 22 -22.59 5.19 19.06
N THR A 23 -23.55 4.27 19.20
CA THR A 23 -24.80 4.30 18.43
C THR A 23 -25.61 5.56 18.75
N ALA A 24 -25.72 5.92 20.03
CA ALA A 24 -26.40 7.15 20.45
C ALA A 24 -25.73 8.42 19.89
N ALA A 25 -24.39 8.47 19.86
CA ALA A 25 -23.65 9.60 19.31
C ALA A 25 -23.87 9.77 17.80
N VAL A 26 -23.93 8.66 17.05
CA VAL A 26 -24.22 8.66 15.60
C VAL A 26 -25.65 9.16 15.34
N VAL A 27 -26.64 8.64 16.07
CA VAL A 27 -28.04 9.08 15.92
C VAL A 27 -28.19 10.56 16.26
N ALA A 28 -27.61 11.04 17.36
CA ALA A 28 -27.63 12.46 17.72
C ALA A 28 -26.96 13.36 16.66
N GLY A 29 -25.91 12.88 15.98
CA GLY A 29 -25.28 13.57 14.86
C GLY A 29 -26.20 13.69 13.64
N THR A 30 -26.92 12.61 13.30
CA THR A 30 -27.88 12.62 12.18
C THR A 30 -29.06 13.56 12.43
N GLU A 31 -29.57 13.64 13.66
CA GLU A 31 -30.67 14.56 14.00
C GLU A 31 -30.26 16.03 13.98
N ARG A 32 -29.03 16.38 14.40
CA ARG A 32 -28.52 17.75 14.27
C ARG A 32 -28.34 18.15 12.81
N GLY A 33 -27.92 17.23 11.95
CA GLY A 33 -27.86 17.42 10.50
C GLY A 33 -29.24 17.65 9.89
N ALA A 34 -30.26 16.90 10.34
CA ALA A 34 -31.64 17.04 9.87
C ALA A 34 -32.30 18.36 10.33
N ARG A 35 -32.04 18.82 11.56
CA ARG A 35 -32.60 20.09 12.09
C ARG A 35 -31.97 21.35 11.49
N ALA A 36 -30.73 21.27 11.01
CA ALA A 36 -30.07 22.38 10.31
C ALA A 36 -30.65 22.64 8.90
N SER A 37 -31.46 21.72 8.36
CA SER A 37 -31.97 21.77 6.99
C SER A 37 -33.39 22.36 6.84
N ALA A 38 -34.05 22.77 7.92
CA ALA A 38 -35.49 23.07 7.92
C ALA A 38 -35.89 24.56 7.91
N VAL A 39 -34.97 25.51 7.67
CA VAL A 39 -35.32 26.94 7.64
C VAL A 39 -34.73 27.63 6.42
N ARG A 40 -35.53 27.75 5.35
CA ARG A 40 -35.55 28.92 4.44
C ARG A 40 -36.76 28.85 3.49
N THR A 41 -37.73 29.72 3.75
CA THR A 41 -38.90 29.99 2.90
C THR A 41 -38.52 30.89 1.71
N PRO A 42 -39.04 30.65 0.49
CA PRO A 42 -38.79 31.52 -0.67
C PRO A 42 -39.96 32.48 -0.91
N ARG A 43 -39.68 33.80 -1.02
CA ARG A 43 -40.64 34.81 -1.50
C ARG A 43 -40.44 35.07 -2.99
N ARG A 44 -41.53 34.92 -3.77
CA ARG A 44 -41.66 35.06 -5.23
C ARG A 44 -41.87 36.52 -5.69
N ALA A 45 -41.32 36.88 -6.87
CA ALA A 45 -41.96 37.62 -8.00
C ALA A 45 -40.84 38.04 -9.01
N GLY A 46 -40.96 38.00 -10.34
CA GLY A 46 -42.13 37.90 -11.22
C GLY A 46 -41.87 37.35 -12.64
N ARG A 47 -43.01 37.07 -13.29
CA ARG A 47 -43.40 36.68 -14.67
C ARG A 47 -42.47 37.11 -15.84
N ALA A 48 -42.37 36.46 -17.02
CA ALA A 48 -43.14 35.38 -17.65
C ALA A 48 -42.47 34.82 -18.95
N ARG A 49 -42.94 33.61 -19.32
CA ARG A 49 -43.13 33.01 -20.66
C ARG A 49 -41.98 32.22 -21.35
N ARG A 50 -42.22 30.90 -21.32
CA ARG A 50 -42.28 29.91 -22.44
C ARG A 50 -41.08 28.96 -22.63
N ARG A 51 -41.41 27.68 -22.39
CA ARG A 51 -40.85 26.41 -22.94
C ARG A 51 -39.60 25.84 -22.23
N SER A 52 -39.87 24.94 -21.26
CA SER A 52 -39.45 23.52 -21.19
C SER A 52 -38.14 23.13 -21.91
N VAL A 53 -37.12 22.41 -21.41
CA VAL A 53 -36.65 21.73 -20.17
C VAL A 53 -35.12 21.61 -20.42
N TRP A 54 -34.20 21.83 -19.48
CA TRP A 54 -33.43 20.80 -18.74
C TRP A 54 -32.48 21.51 -17.77
N ALA A 55 -32.41 20.94 -16.57
CA ALA A 55 -31.99 21.57 -15.32
C ALA A 55 -30.47 21.78 -15.21
N ALA A 56 -30.11 22.96 -14.70
CA ALA A 56 -28.78 23.27 -14.19
C ALA A 56 -28.57 22.58 -12.83
N ALA A 57 -27.47 21.83 -12.74
CA ALA A 57 -27.01 21.10 -11.57
C ALA A 57 -26.57 22.04 -10.44
N GLY A 58 -27.01 21.75 -9.20
CA GLY A 58 -26.65 22.48 -7.99
C GLY A 58 -26.16 21.51 -6.91
N VAL A 59 -24.86 21.25 -6.95
CA VAL A 59 -23.91 20.79 -5.90
C VAL A 59 -24.42 19.75 -4.89
N ALA A 60 -24.22 18.49 -5.24
CA ALA A 60 -24.04 17.41 -4.28
C ALA A 60 -22.65 17.53 -3.64
N CYS A 61 -22.57 17.70 -2.31
CA CYS A 61 -21.34 17.38 -1.57
C CYS A 61 -21.23 15.86 -1.48
N ALA A 62 -20.86 15.23 -2.59
CA ALA A 62 -20.33 13.88 -2.59
C ALA A 62 -18.95 13.92 -1.92
N THR A 63 -18.73 13.02 -0.96
CA THR A 63 -17.42 12.71 -0.41
C THR A 63 -16.47 12.36 -1.56
N ALA A 64 -15.58 13.29 -1.91
CA ALA A 64 -14.54 13.06 -2.89
C ALA A 64 -13.45 12.15 -2.29
N ALA A 65 -13.74 10.86 -2.18
CA ALA A 65 -12.70 9.85 -2.26
C ALA A 65 -12.20 9.89 -3.71
N GLY A 66 -11.06 10.54 -3.93
CA GLY A 66 -10.45 10.66 -5.24
C GLY A 66 -9.96 9.30 -5.73
N VAL A 67 -10.87 8.44 -6.21
CA VAL A 67 -10.51 7.31 -7.05
C VAL A 67 -10.23 7.89 -8.43
N LEU A 68 -8.96 8.03 -8.79
CA LEU A 68 -8.57 8.29 -10.18
C LEU A 68 -8.80 7.00 -10.97
N ALA A 69 -10.07 6.68 -11.24
CA ALA A 69 -10.44 5.57 -12.10
C ALA A 69 -10.13 5.94 -13.55
N TRP A 70 -9.24 5.16 -14.17
CA TRP A 70 -8.96 5.23 -15.60
C TRP A 70 -10.22 4.85 -16.40
N PRO A 71 -10.62 5.60 -17.44
CA PRO A 71 -11.74 5.21 -18.30
C PRO A 71 -11.25 4.13 -19.26
N GLY A 72 -11.46 2.85 -18.93
CA GLY A 72 -11.08 1.75 -19.84
C GLY A 72 -11.05 0.36 -19.22
N GLY A 73 -12.23 -0.24 -19.00
CA GLY A 73 -12.52 -1.67 -19.23
C GLY A 73 -11.77 -2.80 -18.52
N THR A 74 -10.67 -2.56 -17.80
CA THR A 74 -9.96 -3.61 -17.02
C THR A 74 -9.61 -3.05 -15.66
N GLN A 75 -9.93 -3.78 -14.59
CA GLN A 75 -9.61 -3.37 -13.23
C GLN A 75 -8.08 -3.27 -13.09
N PRO A 76 -7.51 -2.12 -12.68
CA PRO A 76 -6.07 -1.95 -12.66
C PRO A 76 -5.42 -2.90 -11.65
N ALA A 77 -4.19 -3.32 -11.95
CA ALA A 77 -3.34 -4.18 -11.11
C ALA A 77 -3.01 -3.58 -9.73
N TYR A 78 -3.35 -2.31 -9.54
CA TYR A 78 -3.18 -1.57 -8.32
C TYR A 78 -4.26 -0.48 -8.20
N ALA A 79 -4.47 0.02 -6.98
CA ALA A 79 -5.27 1.18 -6.68
C ALA A 79 -4.58 2.02 -5.60
N VAL A 80 -4.68 3.34 -5.71
CA VAL A 80 -4.16 4.26 -4.70
C VAL A 80 -5.28 5.17 -4.23
N THR A 81 -5.42 5.32 -2.91
CA THR A 81 -6.40 6.22 -2.31
C THR A 81 -5.75 7.07 -1.25
N ARG A 82 -6.18 8.34 -1.16
CA ARG A 82 -5.80 9.24 -0.06
C ARG A 82 -7.03 9.52 0.78
N ASP A 83 -6.93 9.33 2.09
CA ASP A 83 -8.02 9.61 3.00
C ASP A 83 -7.96 11.04 3.56
N ALA A 84 -8.96 11.41 4.38
CA ALA A 84 -9.05 12.74 4.99
C ALA A 84 -7.96 13.02 6.04
N SER A 85 -7.32 11.97 6.59
CA SER A 85 -6.17 12.11 7.48
C SER A 85 -4.87 12.40 6.72
N GLY A 86 -4.89 12.27 5.38
CA GLY A 86 -3.75 12.51 4.51
C GLY A 86 -2.89 11.27 4.28
N LEU A 87 -3.28 10.12 4.85
CA LEU A 87 -2.63 8.85 4.61
C LEU A 87 -2.97 8.35 3.20
N VAL A 88 -2.00 7.71 2.56
CA VAL A 88 -2.12 7.15 1.21
C VAL A 88 -2.09 5.63 1.30
N THR A 89 -3.20 4.99 0.95
CA THR A 89 -3.31 3.52 0.88
C THR A 89 -3.03 3.06 -0.53
N VAL A 90 -2.11 2.10 -0.66
CA VAL A 90 -1.79 1.39 -1.88
C VAL A 90 -2.33 -0.02 -1.76
N LYS A 91 -3.18 -0.41 -2.71
CA LYS A 91 -3.65 -1.78 -2.92
C LYS A 91 -3.01 -2.29 -4.20
N VAL A 92 -2.35 -3.44 -4.17
CA VAL A 92 -1.86 -4.14 -5.35
C VAL A 92 -2.56 -5.48 -5.40
N THR A 93 -3.29 -5.73 -6.48
CA THR A 93 -4.11 -6.94 -6.67
C THR A 93 -3.39 -8.02 -7.46
N GLU A 94 -2.41 -7.63 -8.28
CA GLU A 94 -1.54 -8.57 -8.99
C GLU A 94 -0.29 -8.90 -8.18
N GLU A 95 0.16 -10.15 -8.20
CA GLU A 95 1.36 -10.57 -7.48
C GLU A 95 2.63 -9.84 -7.98
N ILE A 96 2.67 -9.50 -9.27
CA ILE A 96 3.70 -8.67 -9.91
C ILE A 96 3.03 -7.59 -10.75
N LEU A 97 3.48 -6.35 -10.59
CA LEU A 97 3.21 -5.30 -11.57
C LEU A 97 4.18 -5.41 -12.75
N ASN A 98 3.65 -5.33 -13.97
CA ASN A 98 4.51 -5.05 -15.12
C ASN A 98 5.15 -3.65 -15.02
N SER A 99 6.14 -3.36 -15.85
CA SER A 99 6.87 -2.07 -15.81
C SER A 99 5.96 -0.85 -16.02
N ARG A 100 4.96 -0.96 -16.90
CA ARG A 100 4.01 0.14 -17.17
C ARG A 100 3.15 0.46 -15.95
N ASN A 101 2.68 -0.57 -15.25
CA ASN A 101 1.88 -0.44 -14.03
C ASN A 101 2.74 0.13 -12.89
N ALA A 102 4.00 -0.30 -12.76
CA ALA A 102 4.92 0.27 -11.77
C ALA A 102 5.22 1.77 -12.04
N ASP A 103 5.41 2.15 -13.30
CA ASP A 103 5.59 3.55 -13.68
C ASP A 103 4.32 4.39 -13.43
N ALA A 104 3.14 3.83 -13.69
CA ALA A 104 1.86 4.48 -13.44
C ALA A 104 1.62 4.68 -11.93
N LEU A 105 1.84 3.63 -11.12
CA LEU A 105 1.77 3.71 -9.66
C LEU A 105 2.74 4.75 -9.10
N SER A 106 3.96 4.83 -9.63
CA SER A 106 4.95 5.85 -9.22
C SER A 106 4.46 7.28 -9.46
N ARG A 107 3.80 7.53 -10.60
CA ARG A 107 3.24 8.85 -10.93
C ARG A 107 2.06 9.19 -10.03
N GLU A 108 1.20 8.22 -9.76
CA GLU A 108 0.00 8.39 -8.94
C GLU A 108 0.35 8.61 -7.46
N LEU A 109 1.33 7.89 -6.92
CA LEU A 109 1.88 8.16 -5.60
C LEU A 109 2.42 9.59 -5.50
N ARG A 110 3.14 10.05 -6.54
CA ARG A 110 3.68 11.41 -6.58
C ARG A 110 2.59 12.48 -6.67
N SER A 111 1.51 12.24 -7.42
CA SER A 111 0.39 13.20 -7.49
C SER A 111 -0.35 13.32 -6.16
N LEU A 112 -0.28 12.30 -5.30
CA LEU A 112 -0.83 12.30 -3.94
C LEU A 112 0.16 12.80 -2.87
N GLY A 113 1.32 13.32 -3.29
CA GLY A 113 2.34 13.89 -2.43
C GLY A 113 3.26 12.87 -1.77
N VAL A 114 3.22 11.59 -2.17
CA VAL A 114 4.19 10.58 -1.72
C VAL A 114 5.44 10.69 -2.61
N PRO A 115 6.62 11.04 -2.06
CA PRO A 115 7.86 11.01 -2.82
C PRO A 115 8.31 9.56 -2.99
N ALA A 116 7.72 8.82 -3.94
CA ALA A 116 8.03 7.43 -4.19
C ALA A 116 8.38 7.13 -5.66
N VAL A 117 9.14 6.06 -5.86
CA VAL A 117 9.39 5.42 -7.16
C VAL A 117 9.28 3.92 -6.98
N VAL A 118 8.55 3.28 -7.88
CA VAL A 118 8.31 1.83 -7.91
C VAL A 118 9.04 1.24 -9.11
N PHE A 119 9.84 0.20 -8.86
CA PHE A 119 10.54 -0.56 -9.90
C PHE A 119 10.03 -1.99 -9.94
N SER A 120 9.58 -2.43 -11.12
CA SER A 120 9.39 -3.85 -11.40
C SER A 120 10.69 -4.39 -11.99
N ILE A 121 11.45 -5.18 -11.24
CA ILE A 121 12.78 -5.66 -11.62
C ILE A 121 12.68 -7.12 -12.08
N PRO A 122 12.98 -7.43 -13.35
CA PRO A 122 12.95 -8.79 -13.84
C PRO A 122 13.96 -9.71 -13.13
N GLU A 123 13.71 -11.00 -13.20
CA GLU A 123 14.62 -12.04 -12.72
C GLU A 123 16.02 -11.87 -13.35
N GLY A 124 17.07 -12.01 -12.54
CA GLY A 124 18.46 -11.89 -12.99
C GLY A 124 18.89 -10.48 -13.42
N GLN A 125 18.10 -9.44 -13.13
CA GLN A 125 18.44 -8.05 -13.44
C GLN A 125 18.75 -7.22 -12.19
N VAL A 126 19.63 -6.23 -12.34
CA VAL A 126 19.89 -5.21 -11.33
C VAL A 126 19.43 -3.85 -11.84
N CYS A 127 18.92 -3.02 -10.93
CA CYS A 127 18.61 -1.64 -11.14
C CYS A 127 19.62 -0.72 -10.44
N PRO A 128 20.63 -0.17 -11.14
CA PRO A 128 21.62 0.71 -10.50
C PRO A 128 21.04 2.10 -10.23
N GLN A 129 21.18 2.57 -8.99
CA GLN A 129 20.80 3.90 -8.51
C GLN A 129 22.03 4.64 -7.94
N PRO A 130 22.98 5.04 -8.81
CA PRO A 130 24.27 5.59 -8.39
C PRO A 130 24.19 6.99 -7.75
N HIS A 131 23.02 7.62 -7.82
CA HIS A 131 22.78 8.94 -7.25
C HIS A 131 21.84 8.90 -6.03
N ALA A 132 21.42 7.71 -5.61
CA ALA A 132 20.61 7.51 -4.42
C ALA A 132 21.39 6.71 -3.37
N ARG A 133 21.19 7.05 -2.11
CA ARG A 133 21.80 6.40 -0.95
C ARG A 133 20.73 5.96 0.01
N THR A 134 20.86 4.77 0.58
CA THR A 134 19.96 4.32 1.65
C THR A 134 20.13 5.22 2.87
N VAL A 135 19.01 5.58 3.49
CA VAL A 135 19.04 6.25 4.78
C VAL A 135 19.45 5.22 5.82
N THR A 136 20.61 5.45 6.45
CA THR A 136 21.04 4.63 7.59
C THR A 136 20.07 4.86 8.74
N LEU A 137 19.33 3.81 9.08
CA LEU A 137 18.51 3.79 10.29
C LEU A 137 19.41 3.42 11.48
N PRO A 138 19.14 3.93 12.70
CA PRO A 138 19.85 3.49 13.89
C PRO A 138 19.81 1.95 14.02
N PRO A 139 20.85 1.32 14.60
CA PRO A 139 20.99 -0.15 14.65
C PRO A 139 19.86 -0.89 15.40
N ASN A 140 18.96 -0.17 16.08
CA ASN A 140 17.80 -0.71 16.79
C ASN A 140 16.46 -0.34 16.11
N VAL A 141 16.52 0.22 14.91
CA VAL A 141 15.38 0.64 14.11
C VAL A 141 15.36 -0.26 12.87
N TYR A 142 14.79 -1.46 13.06
CA TYR A 142 14.57 -2.43 11.98
C TYR A 142 13.43 -2.00 11.06
N ASP A 143 12.54 -1.15 11.56
CA ASP A 143 11.45 -0.56 10.81
C ASP A 143 11.83 0.82 10.30
N MET A 144 11.41 1.17 9.09
CA MET A 144 11.46 2.57 8.64
C MET A 144 10.80 3.50 9.68
N PRO A 145 11.13 4.81 9.68
CA PRO A 145 10.68 5.73 10.73
C PRO A 145 9.22 5.49 11.13
N GLY A 146 8.97 5.21 12.41
CA GLY A 146 7.68 4.72 12.88
C GLY A 146 6.51 5.55 12.33
N GLY A 147 5.58 4.87 11.67
CA GLY A 147 4.41 5.48 11.03
C GLY A 147 4.60 5.97 9.59
N LEU A 148 5.81 5.89 9.01
CA LEU A 148 6.03 6.25 7.59
C LEU A 148 5.24 5.36 6.64
N TYR A 149 5.18 4.05 6.92
CA TYR A 149 4.26 3.13 6.25
C TYR A 149 3.90 1.96 7.17
N THR A 150 2.85 1.22 6.82
CA THR A 150 2.49 -0.05 7.45
C THR A 150 3.09 -1.21 6.67
N LEU A 151 3.57 -2.26 7.35
CA LEU A 151 3.97 -3.49 6.66
C LEU A 151 2.86 -3.98 5.69
N PRO A 152 3.24 -4.46 4.48
CA PRO A 152 2.27 -5.05 3.55
C PRO A 152 1.43 -6.11 4.25
N ARG A 153 0.11 -6.03 4.05
CA ARG A 153 -0.86 -7.01 4.55
C ARG A 153 -1.51 -7.70 3.38
N ASP A 154 -1.57 -9.02 3.41
CA ASP A 154 -2.24 -9.80 2.39
C ASP A 154 -3.73 -9.47 2.36
N LEU A 155 -4.26 -9.40 1.15
CA LEU A 155 -5.67 -9.21 0.92
C LEU A 155 -6.37 -10.57 0.84
N PRO A 156 -7.60 -10.68 1.38
CA PRO A 156 -8.36 -11.91 1.26
C PRO A 156 -8.63 -12.26 -0.20
N ARG A 157 -8.72 -13.55 -0.49
CA ARG A 157 -9.22 -14.03 -1.79
C ARG A 157 -10.71 -13.68 -1.95
N PRO A 158 -11.22 -13.46 -3.17
CA PRO A 158 -10.56 -13.70 -4.47
C PRO A 158 -9.65 -12.58 -4.95
N ASP A 159 -9.74 -11.38 -4.37
CA ASP A 159 -8.96 -10.19 -4.80
C ASP A 159 -7.46 -10.46 -4.79
N GLY A 160 -6.96 -11.14 -3.74
CA GLY A 160 -5.54 -11.46 -3.59
C GLY A 160 -4.65 -10.22 -3.56
N GLY A 161 -3.33 -10.45 -3.60
CA GLY A 161 -2.33 -9.40 -3.50
C GLY A 161 -2.18 -8.86 -2.08
N TRP A 162 -1.76 -7.60 -1.96
CA TRP A 162 -1.45 -7.00 -0.67
C TRP A 162 -1.77 -5.50 -0.65
N GLN A 163 -1.88 -4.94 0.55
CA GLN A 163 -2.10 -3.52 0.78
C GLN A 163 -1.13 -2.94 1.81
N MET A 164 -0.81 -1.67 1.66
CA MET A 164 -0.07 -0.90 2.66
C MET A 164 -0.52 0.55 2.69
N THR A 165 -0.35 1.21 3.83
CA THR A 165 -0.62 2.64 4.01
C THR A 165 0.70 3.37 4.20
N ILE A 166 0.81 4.58 3.65
CA ILE A 166 1.97 5.46 3.69
C ILE A 166 1.52 6.79 4.29
N ASP A 167 2.33 7.38 5.17
CA ASP A 167 2.15 8.75 5.68
C ASP A 167 3.12 9.70 4.94
N PRO A 168 2.62 10.50 3.96
CA PRO A 168 3.46 11.44 3.23
C PRO A 168 4.08 12.52 4.13
N GLY A 169 3.46 12.83 5.27
CA GLY A 169 3.93 13.85 6.22
C GLY A 169 5.18 13.43 6.98
N ARG A 170 5.59 12.16 6.91
CA ARG A 170 6.75 11.61 7.63
C ARG A 170 8.05 11.63 6.81
N PHE A 171 7.99 11.98 5.53
CA PHE A 171 9.20 12.14 4.71
C PHE A 171 9.93 13.42 5.08
N ARG A 172 11.23 13.33 5.35
CA ARG A 172 12.07 14.53 5.48
C ARG A 172 12.35 15.12 4.10
N PRO A 173 12.64 16.43 4.00
CA PRO A 173 13.07 17.03 2.74
C PRO A 173 14.23 16.26 2.10
N GLY A 174 14.09 15.92 0.81
CA GLY A 174 15.08 15.15 0.06
C GLY A 174 15.06 13.63 0.28
N GLN A 175 14.15 13.11 1.13
CA GLN A 175 13.89 11.68 1.23
C GLN A 175 12.82 11.24 0.24
N PHE A 176 12.97 10.01 -0.26
CA PHE A 176 11.98 9.34 -1.08
C PHE A 176 11.99 7.84 -0.78
N MET A 177 10.88 7.19 -1.07
CA MET A 177 10.73 5.75 -0.98
C MET A 177 11.03 5.11 -2.33
N VAL A 178 11.96 4.17 -2.37
CA VAL A 178 12.12 3.25 -3.50
C VAL A 178 11.47 1.94 -3.13
N TRP A 179 10.55 1.50 -3.97
CA TRP A 179 9.87 0.23 -3.82
C TRP A 179 10.21 -0.66 -4.99
N THR A 180 10.63 -1.89 -4.72
CA THR A 180 10.98 -2.87 -5.74
C THR A 180 10.02 -4.04 -5.67
N LEU A 181 9.48 -4.42 -6.82
CA LEU A 181 8.74 -5.65 -7.04
C LEU A 181 9.63 -6.53 -7.91
N THR A 182 9.97 -7.72 -7.42
CA THR A 182 11.04 -8.53 -8.02
C THR A 182 10.53 -9.95 -8.21
N THR A 183 10.92 -10.56 -9.32
CA THR A 183 10.64 -11.98 -9.59
C THR A 183 11.93 -12.77 -9.42
N SER A 184 11.82 -13.94 -8.81
CA SER A 184 12.90 -14.91 -8.65
C SER A 184 12.41 -16.30 -9.05
N GLY A 185 13.30 -17.13 -9.61
CA GLY A 185 13.02 -18.54 -9.79
C GLY A 185 13.03 -19.27 -8.45
N MET A 186 12.06 -20.16 -8.25
CA MET A 186 12.10 -21.14 -7.17
C MET A 186 12.71 -22.44 -7.70
N PHE A 187 13.68 -22.97 -6.98
CA PHE A 187 14.39 -24.20 -7.34
C PHE A 187 14.26 -25.24 -6.22
N ASP A 188 14.09 -26.50 -6.63
CA ASP A 188 14.20 -27.64 -5.71
C ASP A 188 15.66 -27.92 -5.32
N GLN A 189 15.86 -28.95 -4.51
CA GLN A 189 17.18 -29.38 -4.05
C GLN A 189 18.09 -29.85 -5.21
N ASP A 190 17.51 -30.33 -6.30
CA ASP A 190 18.22 -30.74 -7.52
C ASP A 190 18.52 -29.57 -8.47
N ARG A 191 18.25 -28.32 -8.03
CA ARG A 191 18.35 -27.08 -8.82
C ARG A 191 17.46 -27.09 -10.06
N ARG A 192 16.38 -27.85 -10.07
CA ARG A 192 15.37 -27.78 -11.12
C ARG A 192 14.40 -26.67 -10.76
N ARG A 193 14.02 -25.88 -11.76
CA ARG A 193 13.06 -24.80 -11.57
C ARG A 193 11.68 -25.41 -11.31
N VAL A 194 11.12 -25.15 -10.13
CA VAL A 194 9.80 -25.62 -9.70
C VAL A 194 8.74 -24.52 -9.70
N GLY A 195 9.15 -23.26 -9.84
CA GLY A 195 8.22 -22.13 -9.95
C GLY A 195 8.92 -20.78 -9.97
N SER A 196 8.16 -19.74 -9.63
CA SER A 196 8.66 -18.39 -9.41
C SER A 196 8.10 -17.84 -8.10
N ALA A 197 8.91 -17.08 -7.38
CA ALA A 197 8.50 -16.34 -6.20
C ALA A 197 8.63 -14.84 -6.45
N THR A 198 7.73 -14.09 -5.84
CA THR A 198 7.71 -12.64 -5.86
C THR A 198 8.28 -12.12 -4.56
N SER A 199 9.06 -11.05 -4.63
CA SER A 199 9.53 -10.37 -3.41
C SER A 199 9.41 -8.87 -3.55
N THR A 200 9.01 -8.23 -2.46
CA THR A 200 8.88 -6.78 -2.37
C THR A 200 10.00 -6.23 -1.48
N GLY A 201 10.63 -5.14 -1.92
CA GLY A 201 11.70 -4.47 -1.18
C GLY A 201 11.39 -2.99 -1.03
N THR A 202 11.39 -2.49 0.20
CA THR A 202 11.10 -1.09 0.49
C THR A 202 12.33 -0.42 1.07
N PHE A 203 12.75 0.69 0.46
CA PHE A 203 13.95 1.43 0.84
C PHE A 203 13.62 2.90 1.04
N LEU A 204 14.01 3.48 2.17
CA LEU A 204 14.08 4.93 2.33
C LEU A 204 15.46 5.39 1.89
N VAL A 205 15.47 6.39 1.02
CA VAL A 205 16.69 6.81 0.32
C VAL A 205 16.71 8.33 0.18
N THR A 206 17.90 8.88 0.03
CA THR A 206 18.16 10.30 -0.25
C THR A 206 18.96 10.46 -1.54
N GLY A 207 18.96 11.66 -2.10
CA GLY A 207 19.63 11.98 -3.36
C GLY A 207 18.66 12.01 -4.55
N ARG A 208 19.04 11.38 -5.66
CA ARG A 208 18.23 11.36 -6.90
C ARG A 208 18.01 9.94 -7.38
N VAL A 209 16.76 9.52 -7.50
CA VAL A 209 16.39 8.32 -8.27
C VAL A 209 16.41 8.66 -9.74
N VAL A 210 17.03 7.81 -10.54
CA VAL A 210 16.98 7.89 -12.00
C VAL A 210 16.14 6.75 -12.56
N PRO A 211 15.49 6.93 -13.73
CA PRO A 211 14.82 5.84 -14.43
C PRO A 211 15.74 4.63 -14.56
N CYS A 212 15.20 3.45 -14.28
CA CYS A 212 16.00 2.25 -14.24
C CYS A 212 16.45 1.84 -15.64
N ARG A 213 17.76 1.67 -15.83
CA ARG A 213 18.32 0.91 -16.97
C ARG A 213 18.77 -0.44 -16.44
N TYR A 214 17.93 -1.45 -16.58
CA TYR A 214 18.23 -2.80 -16.12
C TYR A 214 19.52 -3.32 -16.72
N ARG A 215 20.32 -4.01 -15.90
CA ARG A 215 21.54 -4.69 -16.31
C ARG A 215 21.52 -6.12 -15.80
N PRO A 216 22.23 -7.06 -16.44
CA PRO A 216 22.44 -8.37 -15.84
C PRO A 216 23.00 -8.25 -14.43
N ALA A 217 22.37 -8.94 -13.48
CA ALA A 217 22.87 -9.03 -12.12
C ALA A 217 24.24 -9.75 -12.10
N PRO A 218 25.20 -9.30 -11.28
CA PRO A 218 26.39 -10.07 -10.99
C PRO A 218 26.00 -11.47 -10.49
N ARG A 219 26.66 -12.51 -11.01
CA ARG A 219 26.46 -13.87 -10.52
C ARG A 219 26.84 -13.92 -9.04
N LYS A 220 25.88 -14.20 -8.16
CA LYS A 220 26.22 -14.60 -6.80
C LYS A 220 26.97 -15.93 -6.88
N GLN A 221 28.16 -16.00 -6.29
CA GLN A 221 28.78 -17.30 -6.08
C GLN A 221 27.80 -18.14 -5.26
N PRO A 222 27.54 -19.40 -5.65
CA PRO A 222 26.69 -20.26 -4.84
C PRO A 222 27.26 -20.30 -3.42
N PRO A 223 26.40 -20.29 -2.38
CA PRO A 223 26.88 -20.49 -1.03
C PRO A 223 27.71 -21.78 -0.98
N PRO A 224 28.80 -21.83 -0.19
CA PRO A 224 29.57 -23.04 -0.02
C PRO A 224 28.62 -24.20 0.33
N ALA A 225 28.85 -25.37 -0.27
CA ALA A 225 28.01 -26.53 -0.03
C ALA A 225 27.87 -26.75 1.49
N ALA A 226 26.63 -26.82 1.98
CA ALA A 226 26.39 -27.10 3.38
C ALA A 226 27.09 -28.41 3.78
N PRO A 227 27.67 -28.50 4.98
CA PRO A 227 28.19 -29.75 5.51
C PRO A 227 27.12 -30.83 5.40
N LYS A 228 27.50 -32.02 4.90
CA LYS A 228 26.61 -33.18 4.79
C LYS A 228 26.41 -33.82 6.17
N ASP A 229 25.97 -33.05 7.13
CA ASP A 229 25.67 -33.55 8.47
C ASP A 229 24.24 -34.06 8.40
N GLY A 230 24.14 -35.35 8.04
CA GLY A 230 22.88 -36.01 7.75
C GLY A 230 21.88 -35.85 8.90
N LYS A 231 20.63 -35.54 8.51
CA LYS A 231 19.34 -35.67 9.21
C LYS A 231 18.58 -34.34 9.24
N GLY A 232 17.94 -34.05 8.11
CA GLY A 232 17.00 -32.95 7.98
C GLY A 232 16.18 -33.11 6.71
N ASP A 233 15.00 -33.73 6.83
CA ASP A 233 14.02 -33.92 5.74
C ASP A 233 13.30 -32.61 5.34
N GLY A 234 13.96 -31.46 5.53
CA GLY A 234 13.45 -30.16 5.11
C GLY A 234 13.84 -29.91 3.66
N ALA A 235 12.85 -29.87 2.77
CA ALA A 235 13.05 -29.38 1.40
C ALA A 235 13.55 -27.92 1.45
N VAL A 236 14.86 -27.73 1.32
CA VAL A 236 15.47 -26.41 1.22
C VAL A 236 15.17 -25.86 -0.18
N MET A 237 14.22 -24.94 -0.27
CA MET A 237 13.96 -24.18 -1.48
C MET A 237 15.05 -23.13 -1.64
N LEU A 238 15.83 -23.23 -2.72
CA LEU A 238 16.83 -22.23 -3.07
C LEU A 238 16.16 -21.14 -3.90
N MET A 239 16.25 -19.89 -3.46
CA MET A 239 15.91 -18.72 -4.27
C MET A 239 17.18 -18.21 -4.94
N ASP A 240 17.15 -18.04 -6.26
CA ASP A 240 18.18 -17.22 -6.91
C ASP A 240 18.05 -15.78 -6.40
N SER A 241 19.14 -15.03 -6.45
CA SER A 241 19.10 -13.57 -6.42
C SER A 241 18.10 -13.08 -7.46
N GLY A 242 16.86 -12.85 -7.02
CA GLY A 242 15.87 -12.14 -7.80
C GLY A 242 16.39 -10.78 -8.23
N GLY A 243 15.59 -10.09 -9.03
CA GLY A 243 15.89 -8.71 -9.39
C GLY A 243 16.17 -7.86 -8.15
N TYR A 244 17.13 -6.94 -8.18
CA TYR A 244 17.40 -6.07 -7.03
C TYR A 244 17.82 -4.66 -7.44
N VAL A 245 17.69 -3.70 -6.52
CA VAL A 245 18.19 -2.33 -6.70
C VAL A 245 19.55 -2.18 -6.02
N ALA A 246 20.49 -1.55 -6.71
CA ALA A 246 21.83 -1.27 -6.17
C ALA A 246 21.99 0.23 -5.94
N PHE A 247 22.13 0.64 -4.67
CA PHE A 247 22.34 2.04 -4.32
C PHE A 247 23.83 2.39 -4.32
N ALA A 248 24.14 3.69 -4.32
CA ALA A 248 25.50 4.15 -4.12
C ALA A 248 26.00 3.73 -2.71
N ASN A 249 27.17 3.11 -2.64
CA ASN A 249 27.81 2.78 -1.37
C ASN A 249 27.96 4.05 -0.53
N GLY A 250 27.46 4.01 0.72
CA GLY A 250 27.81 5.01 1.74
C GLY A 250 29.33 5.04 1.87
N ARG A 251 29.92 6.23 1.74
CA ARG A 251 31.27 6.50 2.23
C ARG A 251 31.14 7.10 3.60
#